data_AF-A0A6S6QX40-F1
#
_entry.id   AF-A0A6S6QX40-F1
#
_cell.length_a   1.000
_cell.length_b   1.000
_cell.length_c   1.000
_cell.angle_alpha   90.00
_cell.angle_beta   90.00
_cell.angle_gamma   90.00
#
_symmetry.space_group_name_H-M   'P 1'
#
loop_
_entity.id
_entity.type
_entity.pdbx_description
1 polymer ?
#
loop_
_entity_poly.entity_id
_entity_poly.type
_entity_poly.pdbx_seq_one_letter_code
_entity_poly.pdbx_strand_id
1 'polypeptide(L)'
;MNLTLYHGRRNPSDDLHDWGFQGPVLQNVKSVHYTYITHILVTFTDPLTAEIYRAKFGLEAWDSNVLKLPVHEDLVFLPRFEDGNPAYFGDFFLAA
;
A
#
# COMPACT_ATOMS: atom_id res chain seq x y z
N MET A 1 -12.27 7.54 4.02
CA MET A 1 -11.71 7.55 2.66
C MET A 1 -11.17 6.17 2.34
N ASN A 2 -11.05 5.87 1.05
CA ASN A 2 -10.50 4.62 0.53
C ASN A 2 -9.23 4.92 -0.26
N LEU A 3 -8.14 4.23 0.06
CA LEU A 3 -6.89 4.29 -0.68
C LEU A 3 -6.80 3.06 -1.60
N THR A 4 -6.77 3.28 -2.91
CA THR A 4 -6.64 2.19 -3.90
C THR A 4 -5.25 2.22 -4.51
N LEU A 5 -4.61 1.06 -4.66
CA LEU A 5 -3.34 0.91 -5.38
C LEU A 5 -3.59 0.40 -6.80
N TYR A 6 -2.82 0.90 -7.77
CA TYR A 6 -2.97 0.61 -9.19
C TYR A 6 -1.65 0.17 -9.83
N HIS A 7 -1.76 -0.39 -11.03
CA HIS A 7 -0.63 -0.76 -11.89
C HIS A 7 0.29 -1.79 -11.24
N GLY A 8 -0.35 -2.84 -10.72
CA GLY A 8 0.27 -3.93 -9.99
C GLY A 8 1.18 -4.79 -10.88
N ARG A 9 2.36 -5.11 -10.37
CA ARG A 9 3.37 -5.98 -10.99
C ARG A 9 4.09 -6.87 -9.96
N ARG A 10 4.68 -7.97 -10.41
CA ARG A 10 5.37 -8.95 -9.54
C ARG A 10 6.86 -8.71 -9.47
N ASN A 11 7.42 -8.18 -10.54
CA ASN A 11 8.75 -7.63 -10.59
C ASN A 11 8.66 -6.12 -10.88
N PRO A 12 9.46 -5.26 -10.22
CA PRO A 12 9.48 -3.83 -10.55
C PRO A 12 9.80 -3.55 -12.02
N SER A 13 10.57 -4.43 -12.66
CA SER A 13 10.95 -4.33 -14.08
C SER A 13 9.96 -4.97 -15.08
N ASP A 14 8.84 -5.52 -14.60
CA ASP A 14 7.82 -6.09 -15.50
C ASP A 14 7.25 -5.00 -16.41
N ASP A 15 7.19 -5.30 -17.72
CA ASP A 15 6.41 -4.49 -18.66
C ASP A 15 4.92 -4.72 -18.38
N LEU A 16 4.18 -3.63 -18.21
CA LEU A 16 2.78 -3.68 -17.83
C LEU A 16 1.92 -3.92 -19.08
N HIS A 17 1.62 -5.18 -19.39
CA HIS A 17 0.61 -5.51 -20.38
C HIS A 17 -0.76 -4.96 -19.94
N ASP A 18 -1.37 -4.09 -20.76
CA ASP A 18 -2.68 -3.48 -20.51
C ASP A 18 -2.87 -2.86 -19.10
N TRP A 19 -1.80 -2.31 -18.50
CA TRP A 19 -1.77 -1.61 -17.20
C TRP A 19 -1.57 -2.47 -15.94
N GLY A 20 -1.29 -3.77 -16.05
CA GLY A 20 -1.01 -4.63 -14.89
C GLY A 20 -2.24 -5.05 -14.08
N PHE A 21 -2.03 -5.65 -12.89
CA PHE A 21 -3.14 -6.12 -12.05
C PHE A 21 -3.64 -5.06 -11.06
N GLN A 22 -4.89 -5.20 -10.63
CA GLN A 22 -5.50 -4.30 -9.65
C GLN A 22 -4.96 -4.55 -8.24
N GLY A 23 -4.64 -3.47 -7.54
CA GLY A 23 -4.20 -3.52 -6.15
C GLY A 23 -5.35 -3.52 -5.16
N PRO A 24 -5.02 -3.61 -3.86
CA PRO A 24 -6.03 -3.63 -2.82
C PRO A 24 -6.64 -2.24 -2.61
N VAL A 25 -7.86 -2.24 -2.08
CA VAL A 25 -8.52 -1.05 -1.53
C VAL A 25 -8.40 -1.08 -0.01
N LEU A 26 -7.68 -0.10 0.53
CA LEU A 26 -7.54 0.11 1.97
C LEU A 26 -8.65 1.06 2.42
N GLN A 27 -9.55 0.55 3.24
CA GLN A 27 -10.71 1.28 3.76
C GLN A 27 -10.36 2.00 5.07
N ASN A 28 -11.24 2.91 5.50
CA ASN A 28 -11.11 3.66 6.74
C ASN A 28 -9.79 4.44 6.84
N VAL A 29 -9.27 4.89 5.70
CA VAL A 29 -8.10 5.75 5.65
C VAL A 29 -8.53 7.16 6.05
N LYS A 30 -7.80 7.73 7.01
CA LYS A 30 -7.96 9.09 7.52
C LYS A 30 -7.04 10.08 6.79
N SER A 31 -5.84 9.67 6.43
CA SER A 31 -4.88 10.51 5.72
C SER A 31 -3.73 9.70 5.12
N VAL A 32 -3.09 10.27 4.11
CA VAL A 32 -1.88 9.73 3.47
C VAL A 32 -0.82 10.83 3.45
N HIS A 33 0.40 10.52 3.85
CA HIS A 33 1.51 11.47 3.90
C HIS A 33 2.80 10.83 3.39
N TYR A 34 3.57 11.53 2.56
CA TYR A 34 4.87 11.06 2.09
C TYR A 34 5.98 11.50 3.05
N THR A 35 6.82 10.57 3.49
CA THR A 35 7.87 10.86 4.47
C THR A 35 9.23 10.41 3.94
N TYR A 36 10.15 11.38 3.78
CA TYR A 36 11.54 11.16 3.34
C TYR A 36 11.72 10.34 2.05
N ILE A 37 10.71 10.31 1.17
CA ILE A 37 10.73 9.60 -0.13
C ILE A 37 10.83 8.06 0.00
N THR A 38 11.06 7.50 1.19
CA THR A 38 11.28 6.06 1.42
C THR A 38 10.00 5.29 1.74
N HIS A 39 8.98 5.97 2.24
CA HIS A 39 7.71 5.36 2.59
C HIS A 39 6.58 6.38 2.62
N ILE A 40 5.37 5.85 2.46
CA ILE A 40 4.12 6.55 2.62
C ILE A 40 3.53 6.15 3.97
N LEU A 41 3.19 7.13 4.79
CA LEU A 41 2.44 6.92 6.03
C LEU A 41 0.95 6.94 5.70
N VAL A 42 0.27 5.85 6.04
CA VAL A 42 -1.19 5.72 5.93
C VAL A 42 -1.77 5.67 7.33
N THR A 43 -2.53 6.71 7.68
CA THR A 43 -3.24 6.78 8.96
C THR A 43 -4.65 6.26 8.78
N PHE A 44 -5.05 5.33 9.63
CA PHE A 44 -6.39 4.78 9.68
C PHE A 44 -7.23 5.47 10.76
N THR A 45 -8.56 5.41 10.64
CA THR A 45 -9.48 6.00 11.62
C THR A 45 -9.40 5.34 12.98
N ASP A 46 -9.01 4.07 13.03
CA ASP A 46 -8.90 3.28 14.25
C ASP A 46 -7.70 2.30 14.21
N PRO A 47 -7.14 1.92 15.38
CA PRO A 47 -6.01 0.99 15.45
C PRO A 47 -6.30 -0.43 14.97
N LEU A 48 -7.54 -0.92 15.10
CA LEU A 48 -7.89 -2.29 14.70
C LEU A 48 -7.80 -2.46 13.19
N THR A 49 -8.30 -1.49 12.41
CA THR A 49 -8.16 -1.49 10.95
C THR A 49 -6.69 -1.49 10.53
N ALA A 50 -5.84 -0.69 11.19
CA ALA A 50 -4.41 -0.69 10.92
C ALA A 50 -3.79 -2.07 11.20
N GLU A 51 -4.12 -2.72 12.32
CA GLU A 51 -3.61 -4.06 12.63
C GLU A 51 -4.05 -5.11 11.60
N ILE A 52 -5.29 -5.06 11.12
CA ILE A 52 -5.78 -5.96 10.06
C ILE A 52 -4.92 -5.82 8.80
N TYR A 53 -4.69 -4.60 8.32
CA TYR A 53 -3.88 -4.38 7.12
C TYR A 53 -2.40 -4.66 7.34
N ARG A 54 -1.88 -4.38 8.53
CA ARG A 54 -0.51 -4.74 8.93
C ARG A 54 -0.28 -6.24 8.82
N ALA A 55 -1.17 -7.03 9.42
CA ALA A 55 -1.10 -8.49 9.39
C ALA A 55 -1.33 -9.05 7.98
N LYS A 56 -2.31 -8.51 7.24
CA LYS A 56 -2.65 -8.96 5.88
C LYS A 56 -1.49 -8.75 4.90
N PHE A 57 -0.88 -7.56 4.92
CA PHE A 57 0.11 -7.16 3.93
C PHE A 57 1.56 -7.21 4.43
N GLY A 58 1.78 -7.59 5.68
CA GLY A 58 3.11 -7.68 6.28
C GLY A 58 3.80 -6.33 6.44
N LEU A 59 3.03 -5.28 6.76
CA LEU A 59 3.53 -3.91 6.85
C LEU A 59 4.13 -3.63 8.24
N GLU A 60 4.95 -2.58 8.31
CA GLU A 60 5.43 -2.05 9.59
C GLU A 60 4.49 -0.96 10.12
N ALA A 61 4.29 -0.96 11.44
CA ALA A 61 3.61 0.14 12.12
C ALA A 61 4.59 1.28 12.40
N TRP A 62 4.15 2.51 12.18
CA TRP A 62 4.79 3.72 12.70
C TRP A 62 4.20 4.11 14.06
N ASP A 63 2.88 3.94 14.21
CA ASP A 63 2.11 4.15 15.44
C ASP A 63 0.91 3.17 15.41
N SER A 64 0.15 3.11 16.49
CA SER A 64 -1.02 2.24 16.70
C SER A 64 -2.04 2.24 15.55
N ASN A 65 -2.24 3.38 14.88
CA ASN A 65 -3.14 3.49 13.73
C ASN A 65 -2.44 4.01 12.45
N VAL A 66 -1.10 3.94 12.39
CA VAL A 66 -0.32 4.43 11.25
C VAL A 66 0.58 3.34 10.73
N LEU A 67 0.43 2.98 9.46
CA LEU A 67 1.29 2.01 8.78
C LEU A 67 2.25 2.70 7.80
N LYS A 68 3.42 2.10 7.66
CA LYS A 68 4.37 2.43 6.59
C LYS A 68 4.06 1.57 5.37
N LEU A 69 3.72 2.20 4.26
CA LEU A 69 3.76 1.59 2.93
C LEU A 69 5.15 1.88 2.36
N PRO A 70 6.05 0.87 2.30
CA PRO A 70 7.39 1.08 1.77
C PRO A 70 7.32 1.43 0.28
N VAL A 71 8.31 2.21 -0.17
CA VAL A 71 8.48 2.56 -1.57
C VAL A 71 9.78 1.93 -2.05
N HIS A 72 9.71 1.23 -3.18
CA HIS A 72 10.86 0.69 -3.89
C HIS A 72 10.99 1.45 -5.20
N GLU A 73 12.04 2.27 -5.31
CA GLU A 73 12.20 3.25 -6.39
C GLU A 73 11.04 4.26 -6.40
N ASP A 74 10.14 4.18 -7.38
CA ASP A 74 8.92 4.97 -7.49
C ASP A 74 7.64 4.16 -7.22
N LEU A 75 7.78 2.88 -6.86
CA LEU A 75 6.67 1.94 -6.69
C LEU A 75 6.31 1.75 -5.22
N VAL A 76 5.01 1.76 -4.92
CA VAL A 76 4.50 1.30 -3.63
C VAL A 76 4.70 -0.21 -3.53
N PHE A 77 5.35 -0.66 -2.47
CA PHE A 77 5.68 -2.07 -2.26
C PHE A 77 4.78 -2.68 -1.17
N LEU A 78 4.17 -3.82 -1.48
CA LEU A 78 3.53 -4.68 -0.49
C LEU A 78 4.38 -5.94 -0.29
N PRO A 79 4.97 -6.16 0.90
CA PRO A 79 5.75 -7.35 1.19
C PRO A 79 4.96 -8.65 1.03
N ARG A 80 3.64 -8.58 1.26
CA ARG A 80 2.71 -9.67 1.04
C ARG A 80 1.45 -9.15 0.37
N PHE A 81 1.04 -9.82 -0.70
CA PHE A 81 -0.22 -9.60 -1.39
C PHE A 81 -1.14 -10.82 -1.27
N GLU A 82 -2.27 -10.83 -1.98
CA GLU A 82 -3.36 -11.81 -1.80
C GLU A 82 -2.94 -13.27 -2.03
N ASP A 83 -1.96 -13.49 -2.91
CA ASP A 83 -1.37 -14.80 -3.21
C ASP A 83 -0.20 -15.16 -2.28
N GLY A 84 0.07 -14.35 -1.26
CA GLY A 84 1.19 -14.54 -0.32
C GLY A 84 2.53 -14.04 -0.84
N ASN A 85 2.63 -13.63 -2.11
CA ASN A 85 3.85 -13.11 -2.71
C ASN A 85 3.91 -11.58 -2.62
N PRO A 86 5.11 -10.97 -2.74
CA PRO A 86 5.22 -9.52 -2.82
C PRO A 86 4.57 -8.96 -4.11
N ALA A 87 4.24 -7.67 -4.06
CA ALA A 87 3.68 -6.93 -5.19
C ALA A 87 4.15 -5.47 -5.17
N TYR A 88 4.22 -4.87 -6.36
CA TYR A 88 4.62 -3.48 -6.56
C TYR A 88 3.51 -2.74 -7.32
N PHE A 89 3.27 -1.48 -6.98
CA PHE A 89 2.18 -0.68 -7.53
C PHE A 89 2.72 0.69 -7.95
N GLY A 90 2.40 1.10 -9.18
CA GLY A 90 2.91 2.36 -9.72
C GLY A 90 2.19 3.60 -9.18
N ASP A 91 0.92 3.45 -8.80
CA ASP A 91 0.08 4.58 -8.42
C ASP A 91 -0.81 4.25 -7.24
N PHE A 92 -1.27 5.30 -6.56
CA PHE A 92 -2.32 5.21 -5.57
C PHE A 92 -3.27 6.40 -5.67
N PHE A 93 -4.53 6.17 -5.29
CA PHE A 93 -5.54 7.21 -5.25
C PHE A 93 -6.32 7.16 -3.94
N LEU A 94 -6.49 8.32 -3.30
CA LEU A 94 -7.30 8.49 -2.10
C LEU A 94 -8.63 9.14 -2.47
N ALA A 95 -9.72 8.41 -2.29
CA ALA A 95 -11.08 8.87 -2.58
C ALA A 95 -11.93 8.94 -1.31
N ALA A 96 -12.87 9.88 -1.26
CA ALA A 96 -13.81 10.03 -0.14
C ALA A 96 -14.80 8.88 -0.05
#